data_AF-A0A0S9PPZ8-F1
#
_entry.id   AF-A0A0S9PPZ8-F1
#
_cell.length_a   1.000
_cell.length_b   1.000
_cell.length_c   1.000
_cell.angle_alpha   90.00
_cell.angle_beta   90.00
_cell.angle_gamma   90.00
#
_symmetry.space_group_name_H-M   'P 1'
#
loop_
_entity.id
_entity.type
_entity.pdbx_description
1 polymer ?
#
loop_
_entity_poly.entity_id
_entity_poly.type
_entity_poly.pdbx_seq_one_letter_code
_entity_poly.pdbx_strand_id
1 'polypeptide(L)'
;MMTGRGTPEVAAWIAIRSTESLFTASICEAEILAGLAIMPDGRRRSALELSAHAMFAEDFRGRVWAFDAEAARSYTGIFAARRRTGRPIATMDLMIAAIARTRDAVVVTRNVADFLNCGLTIENPWLP
;
A
#
# COMPACT_ATOMS: atom_id res chain seq x y z
N MET A 1 15.75 -11.19 -3.73
CA MET A 1 16.35 -9.97 -4.31
C MET A 1 15.47 -9.54 -5.49
N MET A 2 14.63 -8.51 -5.32
CA MET A 2 13.67 -8.06 -6.35
C MET A 2 14.39 -7.41 -7.54
N THR A 3 14.51 -8.12 -8.66
CA THR A 3 15.07 -7.61 -9.92
C THR A 3 13.98 -7.04 -10.83
N GLY A 4 13.48 -5.87 -10.44
CA GLY A 4 12.92 -4.86 -11.34
C GLY A 4 13.66 -3.56 -11.06
N ARG A 5 13.75 -2.61 -12.01
CA ARG A 5 14.37 -1.30 -11.77
C ARG A 5 13.65 -0.58 -10.63
N GLY A 6 14.04 -0.85 -9.38
CA GLY A 6 13.60 -0.12 -8.20
C GLY A 6 14.07 1.32 -8.34
N THR A 7 13.26 2.25 -7.86
CA THR A 7 13.68 3.65 -7.78
C THR A 7 14.73 3.77 -6.67
N PRO A 8 15.96 4.25 -6.96
CA PRO A 8 17.06 4.28 -6.00
C PRO A 8 16.72 4.95 -4.67
N GLU A 9 15.86 5.98 -4.72
CA GLU A 9 15.39 6.74 -3.56
C GLU A 9 14.62 5.83 -2.58
N VAL A 10 13.70 5.03 -3.10
CA VAL A 10 12.95 4.04 -2.32
C VAL A 10 13.86 2.93 -1.82
N ALA A 11 14.80 2.46 -2.65
CA ALA A 11 15.74 1.42 -2.23
C ALA A 11 16.61 1.89 -1.06
N ALA A 12 17.14 3.12 -1.13
CA ALA A 12 17.89 3.74 -0.05
C ALA A 12 17.01 3.95 1.20
N TRP A 13 15.77 4.38 1.02
CA TRP A 13 14.79 4.57 2.08
C TRP A 13 14.46 3.26 2.83
N ILE A 14 14.33 2.15 2.10
CA ILE A 14 14.12 0.80 2.66
C ILE A 14 15.40 0.33 3.38
N ALA A 15 16.57 0.54 2.78
CA ALA A 15 17.85 0.01 3.28
C ALA A 15 18.23 0.51 4.68
N ILE A 16 17.74 1.68 5.09
CA ILE A 16 18.01 2.26 6.41
C ILE A 16 16.94 1.92 7.47
N ARG A 17 15.92 1.12 7.11
CA ARG A 17 14.81 0.75 8.00
C ARG A 17 14.86 -0.72 8.34
N SER A 18 14.33 -1.07 9.52
CA SER A 18 14.06 -2.47 9.83
C SER A 18 12.95 -3.00 8.91
N THR A 19 13.18 -4.12 8.24
CA THR A 19 12.15 -4.73 7.38
C THR A 19 10.92 -5.14 8.19
N GLU A 20 11.08 -5.41 9.49
CA GLU A 20 10.00 -5.76 10.41
C GLU A 20 9.05 -4.59 10.71
N SER A 21 9.47 -3.34 10.46
CA SER A 21 8.62 -2.16 10.61
C SER A 21 7.84 -1.81 9.34
N LEU A 22 8.03 -2.57 8.26
CA LEU A 22 7.30 -2.37 7.01
C LEU A 22 6.11 -3.32 6.93
N PHE A 23 4.95 -2.76 6.63
CA PHE A 23 3.69 -3.49 6.47
C PHE A 23 3.06 -3.11 5.14
N THR A 24 2.15 -3.95 4.66
CA THR A 24 1.33 -3.65 3.47
C THR A 24 -0.13 -3.89 3.78
N ALA A 25 -1.02 -3.23 3.04
CA ALA A 25 -2.45 -3.49 3.12
C ALA A 25 -2.83 -4.64 2.19
N SER A 26 -3.83 -5.44 2.58
CA SER A 26 -4.42 -6.47 1.71
C SER A 26 -4.97 -5.88 0.40
N ILE A 27 -5.30 -4.58 0.40
CA ILE A 27 -5.72 -3.85 -0.79
C ILE A 27 -4.57 -3.72 -1.79
N CYS A 28 -3.35 -3.41 -1.33
CA CYS A 28 -2.18 -3.36 -2.19
C CYS A 28 -1.82 -4.74 -2.76
N GLU A 29 -2.00 -5.80 -1.96
CA GLU A 29 -1.89 -7.18 -2.44
C GLU A 29 -2.90 -7.47 -3.56
N ALA A 30 -4.18 -7.14 -3.34
CA ALA A 30 -5.21 -7.30 -4.35
C ALA A 30 -4.90 -6.52 -5.64
N GLU A 31 -4.42 -5.28 -5.56
CA GLU A 31 -4.03 -4.48 -6.72
C GLU A 31 -2.88 -5.12 -7.52
N ILE A 32 -1.84 -5.62 -6.83
CA ILE A 32 -0.72 -6.31 -7.47
C ILE A 32 -1.20 -7.59 -8.16
N LEU A 33 -1.97 -8.43 -7.47
CA LEU A 33 -2.46 -9.69 -8.03
C LEU A 33 -3.44 -9.48 -9.18
N ALA A 34 -4.32 -8.48 -9.11
CA ALA A 34 -5.22 -8.11 -10.19
C ALA A 34 -4.44 -7.63 -11.43
N GLY A 35 -3.42 -6.79 -11.23
CA GLY A 35 -2.55 -6.33 -12.31
C GLY A 35 -1.82 -7.48 -13.01
N LEU A 36 -1.39 -8.49 -12.26
CA LEU A 36 -0.78 -9.70 -12.83
C LEU A 36 -1.80 -10.57 -13.58
N ALA A 37 -3.01 -10.72 -13.05
CA ALA A 37 -4.05 -11.57 -13.63
C ALA A 37 -4.50 -11.11 -15.02
N ILE A 38 -4.41 -9.81 -15.33
CA ILE A 38 -4.76 -9.26 -16.65
C ILE A 38 -3.59 -9.23 -17.65
N MET A 39 -2.38 -9.62 -17.22
CA MET A 39 -1.24 -9.67 -18.13
C MET A 39 -1.39 -10.82 -19.14
N PRO A 40 -0.90 -10.65 -20.39
CA PRO A 40 -0.79 -11.77 -21.31
C PRO A 40 0.09 -12.88 -20.73
N ASP A 41 -0.25 -14.12 -21.07
CA ASP A 41 0.55 -15.27 -20.69
C ASP A 41 1.97 -15.18 -21.25
N GLY A 42 2.93 -15.62 -20.44
CA GLY A 42 4.33 -15.69 -20.84
C GLY A 42 5.31 -15.52 -19.70
N ARG A 43 6.60 -15.64 -20.03
CA ARG A 43 7.70 -15.64 -19.05
C ARG A 43 7.69 -14.45 -18.10
N ARG A 44 7.32 -13.26 -18.59
CA ARG A 44 7.26 -12.04 -17.77
C ARG A 44 6.19 -12.13 -16.69
N ARG A 45 4.98 -12.58 -17.05
CA ARG A 45 3.87 -12.76 -16.10
C ARG A 45 4.27 -13.78 -15.03
N SER A 46 4.72 -14.97 -15.44
CA SER A 46 5.10 -16.04 -14.50
C SER A 46 6.21 -15.62 -13.54
N ALA A 47 7.22 -14.87 -14.02
CA ALA A 47 8.30 -14.38 -13.17
C ALA A 47 7.82 -13.35 -12.12
N LEU A 48 6.91 -12.45 -12.52
CA LEU A 48 6.33 -11.47 -11.60
C LEU A 48 5.36 -12.13 -10.61
N GLU A 49 4.55 -13.09 -11.05
CA GLU A 49 3.69 -13.87 -10.16
C GLU A 49 4.51 -14.60 -9.10
N LEU A 50 5.58 -15.30 -9.50
CA LEU A 50 6.47 -15.97 -8.54
C LEU A 50 7.08 -14.98 -7.53
N SER A 51 7.53 -13.82 -8.02
CA SER A 51 8.12 -12.77 -7.17
C SER A 51 7.10 -12.17 -6.19
N ALA A 52 5.86 -11.93 -6.64
CA ALA A 52 4.80 -11.39 -5.78
C ALA A 52 4.38 -12.40 -4.71
N HIS A 53 4.23 -13.69 -5.07
CA HIS A 53 3.91 -14.74 -4.10
C HIS A 53 4.99 -14.88 -3.05
N ALA A 54 6.28 -14.89 -3.43
CA ALA A 54 7.39 -14.92 -2.48
C ALA A 54 7.38 -13.69 -1.56
N MET A 55 7.18 -12.49 -2.13
CA MET A 55 7.11 -11.25 -1.36
C MET A 55 6.01 -11.30 -0.29
N PHE A 56 4.80 -11.76 -0.60
CA PHE A 56 3.73 -11.85 0.41
C PHE A 56 3.90 -13.02 1.38
N ALA A 57 4.35 -14.19 0.89
CA ALA A 57 4.47 -15.39 1.71
C ALA A 57 5.72 -15.41 2.60
N GLU A 58 6.76 -14.65 2.26
CA GLU A 58 8.04 -14.63 2.97
C GLU A 58 8.33 -13.21 3.51
N ASP A 59 8.51 -12.24 2.62
CA ASP A 59 8.95 -10.89 2.98
C ASP A 59 7.88 -10.08 3.75
N PHE A 60 6.59 -10.40 3.62
CA PHE A 60 5.49 -9.76 4.36
C PHE A 60 4.66 -10.77 5.17
N ARG A 61 5.22 -11.95 5.48
CA ARG A 61 4.52 -12.95 6.30
C ARG A 61 4.08 -12.35 7.64
N GLY A 62 2.78 -12.37 7.90
CA GLY A 62 2.19 -11.78 9.11
C GLY A 62 2.16 -10.25 9.15
N ARG A 63 2.59 -9.58 8.06
CA ARG A 63 2.67 -8.12 7.92
C ARG A 63 1.79 -7.56 6.78
N VAL A 64 0.83 -8.37 6.34
CA VAL A 64 -0.28 -7.92 5.49
C VAL A 64 -1.49 -7.62 6.37
N TRP A 65 -1.87 -6.36 6.49
CA TRP A 65 -3.04 -5.96 7.26
C TRP A 65 -4.32 -6.00 6.44
N ALA A 66 -5.31 -6.71 6.95
CA ALA A 66 -6.62 -6.86 6.31
C ALA A 66 -7.47 -5.59 6.44
N PHE A 67 -8.36 -5.38 5.47
CA PHE A 67 -9.51 -4.50 5.65
C PHE A 67 -10.57 -5.20 6.52
N ASP A 68 -10.40 -5.11 7.83
CA ASP A 68 -11.28 -5.72 8.83
C ASP A 68 -12.44 -4.78 9.24
N ALA A 69 -13.25 -5.21 10.21
CA ALA A 69 -14.39 -4.44 10.70
C ALA A 69 -13.97 -3.11 11.36
N GLU A 70 -12.77 -3.02 11.93
CA GLU A 70 -12.25 -1.78 12.52
C GLU A 70 -11.85 -0.80 11.42
N ALA A 71 -11.14 -1.28 10.40
CA ALA A 71 -10.84 -0.50 9.21
C ALA A 71 -12.14 -0.03 8.53
N ALA A 72 -13.17 -0.86 8.45
CA ALA A 72 -14.47 -0.48 7.89
C ALA A 72 -15.16 0.65 8.68
N ARG A 73 -15.08 0.65 10.01
CA ARG A 73 -15.58 1.79 10.81
C ARG A 73 -14.75 3.04 10.56
N SER A 74 -13.43 2.90 10.53
CA SER A 74 -12.49 3.99 10.24
C SER A 74 -12.77 4.63 8.86
N TYR A 75 -13.00 3.80 7.84
CA TYR A 75 -13.35 4.22 6.47
C TYR A 75 -14.47 5.26 6.45
N THR A 76 -15.56 5.03 7.19
CA THR A 76 -16.73 5.92 7.19
C THR A 76 -16.41 7.35 7.63
N GLY A 77 -15.52 7.49 8.62
CA GLY A 77 -15.09 8.79 9.12
C GLY A 77 -14.26 9.56 8.09
N ILE A 78 -13.31 8.89 7.43
CA ILE A 78 -12.50 9.50 6.37
C ILE A 78 -13.38 9.85 5.16
N PHE A 79 -14.24 8.92 4.74
CA PHE A 79 -15.18 9.11 3.64
C PHE A 79 -16.03 10.37 3.83
N ALA A 80 -16.70 10.47 5.00
CA ALA A 80 -17.58 11.59 5.29
C ALA A 80 -16.82 12.93 5.33
N ALA A 81 -15.64 12.97 5.93
CA ALA A 81 -14.81 14.18 6.00
C ALA A 81 -14.35 14.65 4.60
N ARG A 82 -13.85 13.72 3.79
CA ARG A 82 -13.40 13.97 2.40
C ARG A 82 -14.57 14.42 1.51
N ARG A 83 -15.74 13.79 1.65
CA ARG A 83 -16.94 14.15 0.89
C ARG A 83 -17.47 15.54 1.24
N ARG A 84 -17.54 15.88 2.53
CA ARG A 84 -17.99 17.22 3.00
C ARG A 84 -17.06 18.35 2.56
N THR A 85 -15.77 18.07 2.41
CA THR A 85 -14.78 19.05 1.94
C THR A 85 -14.65 19.11 0.42
N GLY A 86 -15.53 18.41 -0.33
CA GLY A 86 -15.53 18.43 -1.80
C GLY A 86 -14.32 17.73 -2.44
N ARG A 87 -13.60 16.90 -1.69
CA ARG A 87 -12.40 16.20 -2.14
C ARG A 87 -12.60 14.69 -1.97
N PRO A 88 -13.40 14.01 -2.82
CA PRO A 88 -13.52 12.57 -2.73
C PRO A 88 -12.15 11.88 -2.88
N ILE A 89 -12.05 10.65 -2.41
CA ILE A 89 -10.87 9.79 -2.48
C ILE A 89 -11.28 8.49 -3.17
N ALA A 90 -10.37 7.87 -3.93
CA ALA A 90 -10.65 6.59 -4.56
C ALA A 90 -10.95 5.53 -3.50
N THR A 91 -11.82 4.56 -3.82
CA THR A 91 -12.29 3.58 -2.83
C THR A 91 -11.16 2.73 -2.28
N MET A 92 -10.21 2.30 -3.12
CA MET A 92 -9.06 1.49 -2.69
C MET A 92 -8.10 2.30 -1.81
N ASP A 93 -7.75 3.53 -2.21
CA ASP A 93 -6.94 4.43 -1.38
C ASP A 93 -7.59 4.71 -0.02
N LEU A 94 -8.91 4.87 0.01
CA LEU A 94 -9.66 5.06 1.24
C LEU A 94 -9.65 3.82 2.13
N MET A 95 -9.68 2.61 1.57
CA MET A 95 -9.50 1.38 2.34
C MET A 95 -8.09 1.27 2.91
N ILE A 96 -7.05 1.62 2.12
CA ILE A 96 -5.65 1.70 2.59
C ILE A 96 -5.52 2.72 3.72
N ALA A 97 -6.05 3.92 3.54
CA ALA A 97 -6.05 4.99 4.53
C ALA A 97 -6.74 4.56 5.83
N ALA A 98 -7.86 3.85 5.72
CA ALA A 98 -8.60 3.36 6.86
C ALA A 98 -7.82 2.31 7.67
N ILE A 99 -7.19 1.34 6.99
CA ILE A 99 -6.30 0.34 7.61
C ILE A 99 -5.16 1.06 8.33
N ALA A 100 -4.43 1.93 7.63
CA ALA A 100 -3.29 2.64 8.20
C ALA A 100 -3.67 3.42 9.47
N ARG A 101 -4.86 4.07 9.47
CA ARG A 101 -5.32 4.85 10.61
C ARG A 101 -5.64 3.98 11.83
N THR A 102 -6.16 2.77 11.65
CA THR A 102 -6.43 1.85 12.78
C THR A 102 -5.17 1.28 13.42
N ARG A 103 -4.02 1.40 12.74
CA ARG A 103 -2.74 0.87 13.21
C ARG A 103 -1.74 1.97 13.53
N ASP A 104 -2.20 3.23 13.58
CA ASP A 104 -1.36 4.43 13.75
C ASP A 104 -0.14 4.46 12.82
N ALA A 105 -0.32 3.94 11.59
CA ALA A 105 0.76 3.75 10.65
C ALA A 105 1.00 4.96 9.76
N VAL A 106 2.25 5.10 9.32
CA VAL A 106 2.64 6.07 8.28
C VAL A 106 2.32 5.47 6.91
N VAL A 107 1.58 6.20 6.08
CA VAL A 107 1.37 5.81 4.68
C VAL A 107 2.58 6.25 3.87
N VAL A 108 3.28 5.29 3.27
CA VAL A 108 4.44 5.54 2.42
C VAL A 108 3.96 5.52 0.96
N THR A 109 3.90 6.68 0.32
CA THR A 109 3.33 6.79 -1.03
C THR A 109 3.90 7.96 -1.82
N ARG A 110 3.97 7.80 -3.15
CA ARG A 110 4.21 8.91 -4.08
C ARG A 110 2.98 9.81 -4.22
N ASN A 111 1.78 9.24 -4.07
CA ASN A 111 0.50 9.91 -4.33
C ASN A 111 0.00 10.65 -3.08
N VAL A 112 0.82 11.57 -2.54
CA VAL A 112 0.54 12.27 -1.28
C VAL A 112 -0.84 12.96 -1.30
N ALA A 113 -1.21 13.56 -2.43
CA ALA A 113 -2.45 14.34 -2.58
C ALA A 113 -3.73 13.53 -2.27
N ASP A 114 -3.74 12.24 -2.58
CA ASP A 114 -4.91 11.38 -2.38
C ASP A 114 -5.17 11.12 -0.90
N PHE A 115 -4.11 11.09 -0.09
CA PHE A 115 -4.16 10.80 1.35
C PHE A 115 -4.22 12.06 2.22
N LEU A 116 -4.05 13.26 1.65
CA LEU A 116 -4.16 14.52 2.41
C LEU A 116 -5.50 14.63 3.13
N ASN A 117 -5.46 15.13 4.37
CA ASN A 117 -6.62 15.32 5.24
C ASN A 117 -7.36 14.01 5.61
N CYS A 118 -6.70 12.86 5.55
CA CYS A 118 -7.25 11.59 6.06
C CYS A 118 -6.97 11.35 7.55
N GLY A 119 -6.26 12.26 8.22
CA GLY A 119 -5.83 12.09 9.61
C GLY A 119 -4.72 11.05 9.76
N LEU A 120 -3.78 11.05 8.81
CA LEU A 120 -2.66 10.11 8.71
C LEU A 120 -1.35 10.88 8.60
N THR A 121 -0.27 10.27 9.07
CA THR A 121 1.09 10.69 8.70
C THR A 121 1.42 10.07 7.35
N ILE A 122 1.99 10.87 6.45
CA ILE A 122 2.36 10.45 5.11
C ILE A 122 3.86 10.70 4.93
N GLU A 123 4.55 9.72 4.37
CA GLU A 123 5.95 9.84 3.97
C GLU A 123 6.08 9.57 2.47
N ASN A 124 6.84 10.41 1.76
CA ASN A 124 7.10 10.24 0.34
C ASN A 124 8.59 9.98 0.11
N PRO A 125 9.01 8.72 -0.08
CA PRO A 125 10.41 8.35 -0.20
C PRO A 125 11.05 8.78 -1.54
N TRP A 126 10.28 9.36 -2.46
CA TRP A 126 10.80 9.95 -3.70
C TRP A 126 11.21 11.41 -3.55
N LEU A 127 10.93 12.03 -2.41
CA LEU A 127 11.35 13.40 -2.09
C LEU A 127 12.51 13.36 -1.07
N PRO A 128 13.44 14.33 -1.13
CA PRO A 128 14.54 14.44 -0.17
C PRO A 128 14.09 14.63 1.27
#